data_AF-A0A1Q4HJX6-F1
#
_entry.id   AF-A0A1Q4HJX6-F1
#
_cell.length_a   1.000
_cell.length_b   1.000
_cell.length_c   1.000
_cell.angle_alpha   90.00
_cell.angle_beta   90.00
_cell.angle_gamma   90.00
#
_symmetry.space_group_name_H-M   'P 1'
#
loop_
_entity.id
_entity.type
_entity.pdbx_description
1 polymer ?
#
loop_
_entity_poly.entity_id
_entity_poly.type
_entity_poly.pdbx_seq_one_letter_code
_entity_poly.pdbx_strand_id
1 'polypeptide(L)'
;MNTPARVLLLGGTGEARALAARLHPRVAVISSLAGRVPDPALPVGEVRIGGFGGRDGLADWLRANAITAVVDATHPFAATITANAAAAAAQAGLPHVVLARPAWPDGDAIVVAADVEAAAVVSRNGYRRVFLTTGRSGTAAFRDTDAWFLIRAVTAPSADLLPARHELLLSRGPYRVDGESDLMRKHGIDALVTKNSGGDMTRAKLDAAAELGVPVIMVSRPALPAGVQVVHSVDAALDWLTARS
;
A
#
# COMPACT_ATOMS: atom_id res chain seq x y z
N MET A 1 13.48 -7.20 -35.60
CA MET A 1 13.84 -8.02 -34.43
C MET A 1 12.95 -7.58 -33.30
N ASN A 2 12.03 -8.42 -32.82
CA ASN A 2 11.15 -8.05 -31.71
C ASN A 2 12.02 -7.97 -30.45
N THR A 3 12.22 -6.77 -29.90
CA THR A 3 12.95 -6.61 -28.64
C THR A 3 12.22 -7.43 -27.58
N PRO A 4 12.87 -8.38 -26.88
CA PRO A 4 12.21 -9.16 -25.85
C PRO A 4 11.62 -8.23 -24.79
N ALA A 5 10.38 -8.49 -24.38
CA ALA A 5 9.66 -7.64 -23.44
C ALA A 5 10.48 -7.43 -22.16
N ARG A 6 10.72 -6.16 -21.81
CA ARG A 6 11.41 -5.76 -20.59
C ARG A 6 10.46 -4.93 -19.73
N VAL A 7 10.01 -5.51 -18.63
CA VAL A 7 8.93 -4.97 -17.80
C VAL A 7 9.52 -4.27 -16.58
N LEU A 8 9.14 -3.01 -16.37
CA LEU A 8 9.32 -2.36 -15.07
C LEU A 8 8.14 -2.75 -14.17
N LEU A 9 8.45 -3.35 -13.03
CA LEU A 9 7.48 -3.68 -12.00
C LEU A 9 7.70 -2.79 -10.78
N LEU A 10 6.84 -1.79 -10.59
CA LEU A 10 6.87 -0.96 -9.39
C LEU A 10 6.25 -1.77 -8.25
N GLY A 11 7.01 -2.01 -7.18
CA GLY A 11 6.71 -3.07 -6.22
C GLY A 11 6.62 -2.62 -4.76
N GLY A 12 6.68 -3.62 -3.88
CA GLY A 12 6.52 -3.48 -2.42
C GLY A 12 5.30 -4.22 -1.85
N THR A 13 4.55 -4.93 -2.69
CA THR A 13 3.36 -5.71 -2.31
C THR A 13 3.59 -7.20 -2.49
N GLY A 14 2.65 -8.03 -2.01
CA GLY A 14 2.65 -9.47 -2.28
C GLY A 14 2.40 -9.76 -3.76
N GLU A 15 1.51 -9.00 -4.36
CA GLU A 15 1.10 -9.10 -5.77
C GLU A 15 2.28 -8.83 -6.71
N ALA A 16 3.09 -7.80 -6.42
CA ALA A 16 4.32 -7.53 -7.17
C ALA A 16 5.28 -8.74 -7.13
N ARG A 17 5.55 -9.28 -5.93
CA ARG A 17 6.46 -10.43 -5.79
C ARG A 17 5.94 -11.67 -6.51
N ALA A 18 4.63 -11.93 -6.42
CA ALA A 18 3.99 -13.04 -7.11
C ALA A 18 4.06 -12.88 -8.64
N LEU A 19 3.84 -11.68 -9.16
CA LEU A 19 3.96 -11.40 -10.60
C LEU A 19 5.40 -11.57 -11.09
N ALA A 20 6.38 -11.04 -10.36
CA ALA A 20 7.80 -11.23 -10.68
C ALA A 20 8.17 -12.71 -10.79
N ALA A 21 7.69 -13.55 -9.86
CA ALA A 21 7.91 -14.99 -9.86
C ALA A 21 7.29 -15.71 -11.06
N ARG A 22 6.16 -15.23 -11.59
CA ARG A 22 5.49 -15.82 -12.76
C ARG A 22 6.15 -15.40 -14.09
N LEU A 23 6.74 -14.22 -14.13
CA LEU A 23 7.41 -13.64 -15.30
C LEU A 23 8.84 -14.16 -15.47
N HIS A 24 9.61 -14.21 -14.38
CA HIS A 24 11.01 -14.62 -14.40
C HIS A 24 11.16 -16.14 -14.60
N PRO A 25 12.17 -16.62 -15.37
CA PRO A 25 13.15 -15.86 -16.15
C PRO A 25 12.70 -15.55 -17.59
N ARG A 26 11.48 -15.93 -17.97
CA ARG A 26 10.99 -15.87 -19.36
C ARG A 26 10.83 -14.44 -19.88
N VAL A 27 10.51 -13.50 -18.99
CA VAL A 27 10.42 -12.06 -19.27
C VAL A 27 11.46 -11.35 -18.43
N ALA A 28 12.19 -10.42 -19.04
CA ALA A 28 13.13 -9.57 -18.32
C ALA A 28 12.34 -8.60 -17.42
N VAL A 29 12.34 -8.86 -16.12
CA VAL A 29 11.63 -8.03 -15.14
C VAL A 29 12.62 -7.29 -14.26
N ILE A 30 12.40 -5.98 -14.10
CA ILE A 30 13.10 -5.15 -13.12
C ILE A 30 12.09 -4.73 -12.07
N SER A 31 12.27 -5.22 -10.85
CA SER A 31 11.45 -4.82 -9.71
C SER A 31 12.02 -3.55 -9.06
N SER A 32 11.20 -2.51 -8.90
CA SER A 32 11.61 -1.26 -8.24
C SER A 32 10.97 -1.12 -6.86
N LEU A 33 11.81 -0.97 -5.83
CA LEU A 33 11.41 -0.80 -4.44
C LEU A 33 11.76 0.59 -3.91
N ALA A 34 10.90 1.15 -3.06
CA ALA A 34 11.12 2.48 -2.48
C ALA A 34 12.22 2.53 -1.40
N GLY A 35 12.73 1.39 -0.93
CA GLY A 35 13.75 1.34 0.14
C GLY A 35 13.25 1.75 1.53
N ARG A 36 11.94 1.67 1.77
CA ARG A 36 11.30 2.14 3.03
C ARG A 36 11.31 1.12 4.17
N VAL A 37 11.67 -0.12 3.88
CA VAL A 37 11.69 -1.23 4.84
C VAL A 37 13.12 -1.75 4.93
N PRO A 38 13.71 -1.85 6.12
CA PRO A 38 15.01 -2.49 6.30
C PRO A 38 14.88 -3.99 5.99
N ASP A 39 15.87 -4.51 5.27
CA ASP A 39 15.96 -5.91 4.83
C ASP A 39 14.64 -6.44 4.20
N PRO A 40 14.21 -5.87 3.05
CA PRO A 40 13.00 -6.33 2.39
C PRO A 40 13.28 -7.69 1.72
N ALA A 41 12.34 -8.63 1.88
CA ALA A 41 12.36 -9.86 1.10
C ALA A 41 12.29 -9.52 -0.40
N LEU A 42 13.42 -9.69 -1.09
CA LEU A 42 13.60 -9.29 -2.48
C LEU A 42 12.81 -10.22 -3.42
N PRO A 43 12.16 -9.66 -4.47
CA PRO A 43 11.59 -10.47 -5.53
C PRO A 43 12.70 -11.16 -6.34
N VAL A 44 12.32 -12.20 -7.09
CA VAL A 44 13.21 -12.81 -8.08
C VAL A 44 13.51 -11.86 -9.23
N GLY A 45 14.66 -12.03 -9.87
CA GLY A 45 15.11 -11.21 -10.99
C GLY A 45 15.87 -9.95 -10.57
N GLU A 46 15.97 -8.99 -11.49
CA GLU A 46 16.69 -7.73 -11.27
C GLU A 46 15.91 -6.83 -10.31
N VAL A 47 16.60 -6.24 -9.34
CA VAL A 47 15.99 -5.34 -8.35
C VAL A 47 16.72 -4.02 -8.29
N ARG A 48 15.95 -2.93 -8.31
CA ARG A 48 16.41 -1.58 -8.05
C ARG A 48 15.77 -1.02 -6.78
N ILE A 49 16.55 -0.29 -6.01
CA ILE A 49 16.09 0.41 -4.80
C ILE A 49 16.35 1.90 -4.94
N GLY A 50 15.35 2.71 -4.61
CA GLY A 50 15.45 4.18 -4.60
C GLY A 50 14.44 4.87 -5.52
N GLY A 51 14.31 6.19 -5.35
CA GLY A 51 13.41 7.02 -6.14
C GLY A 51 13.93 7.32 -7.54
N PHE A 52 13.03 7.67 -8.46
CA PHE A 52 13.34 8.00 -9.86
C PHE A 52 13.57 9.49 -10.12
N GLY A 53 13.43 10.37 -9.10
CA GLY A 53 13.48 11.82 -9.32
C GLY A 53 12.18 12.42 -9.87
N GLY A 54 11.03 11.84 -9.52
CA GLY A 54 9.72 12.29 -10.00
C GLY A 54 9.31 11.65 -11.32
N ARG A 55 8.31 12.23 -11.98
CA ARG A 55 7.77 11.72 -13.26
C ARG A 55 8.78 11.82 -14.40
N ASP A 56 9.51 12.92 -14.51
CA ASP A 56 10.42 13.16 -15.64
C ASP A 56 11.64 12.24 -15.55
N GLY A 57 12.22 12.11 -14.36
CA GLY A 57 13.32 11.15 -14.12
C GLY A 57 12.89 9.69 -14.28
N LEU A 58 11.62 9.34 -13.98
CA LEU A 58 11.09 8.02 -14.31
C LEU A 58 10.97 7.83 -15.83
N ALA A 59 10.48 8.82 -16.58
CA ALA A 59 10.37 8.74 -18.04
C ALA A 59 11.73 8.56 -18.71
N ASP A 60 12.75 9.29 -18.27
CA ASP A 60 14.11 9.16 -18.77
C ASP A 60 14.70 7.78 -18.45
N TRP A 61 14.46 7.29 -17.24
CA TRP A 61 14.89 5.95 -16.84
C TRP A 61 14.22 4.86 -17.68
N LEU A 62 12.92 4.97 -17.96
CA LEU A 62 12.18 4.02 -18.81
C LEU A 62 12.82 3.91 -20.20
N ARG A 63 13.16 5.05 -20.82
CA ARG A 63 13.82 5.09 -22.14
C ARG A 63 15.23 4.52 -22.10
N ALA A 64 16.03 4.93 -21.12
CA ALA A 64 17.42 4.50 -20.98
C ALA A 64 17.56 2.99 -20.72
N ASN A 65 16.53 2.35 -20.16
CA ASN A 65 16.54 0.92 -19.82
C ASN A 65 15.72 0.07 -20.80
N ALA A 66 15.31 0.62 -21.94
CA ALA A 66 14.54 -0.07 -22.98
C ALA A 66 13.30 -0.80 -22.42
N ILE A 67 12.60 -0.16 -21.48
CA ILE A 67 11.37 -0.71 -20.90
C ILE A 67 10.27 -0.72 -21.95
N THR A 68 9.54 -1.83 -22.05
CA THR A 68 8.45 -2.02 -23.02
C THR A 68 7.07 -1.98 -22.37
N ALA A 69 6.97 -2.16 -21.05
CA ALA A 69 5.72 -2.03 -20.30
C ALA A 69 5.99 -1.72 -18.82
N VAL A 70 5.03 -1.03 -18.19
CA VAL A 70 5.07 -0.73 -16.75
C VAL A 70 3.89 -1.39 -16.06
N VAL A 71 4.16 -2.20 -15.05
CA VAL A 71 3.15 -2.68 -14.11
C VAL A 71 3.36 -1.99 -12.78
N ASP A 72 2.39 -1.16 -12.39
CA ASP A 72 2.34 -0.57 -11.06
C ASP A 72 1.62 -1.52 -10.10
N ALA A 73 2.40 -2.28 -9.33
CA ALA A 73 1.94 -3.14 -8.26
C ALA A 73 2.34 -2.57 -6.88
N THR A 74 2.41 -1.23 -6.75
CA THR A 74 2.69 -0.57 -5.47
C THR A 74 1.49 -0.66 -4.52
N HIS A 75 1.67 -0.26 -3.26
CA HIS A 75 0.57 -0.26 -2.29
C HIS A 75 -0.55 0.69 -2.77
N PRO A 76 -1.86 0.38 -2.59
CA PRO A 76 -2.96 1.25 -3.05
C PRO A 76 -2.97 2.70 -2.51
N PHE A 77 -2.13 3.00 -1.52
CA PHE A 77 -1.96 4.34 -0.94
C PHE A 77 -0.66 5.02 -1.38
N ALA A 78 0.08 4.44 -2.31
CA ALA A 78 1.31 4.98 -2.89
C ALA A 78 1.00 5.95 -4.06
N ALA A 79 0.00 6.81 -3.87
CA ALA A 79 -0.58 7.64 -4.93
C ALA A 79 0.45 8.48 -5.72
N THR A 80 1.48 9.00 -5.06
CA THR A 80 2.53 9.79 -5.73
C THR A 80 3.29 8.98 -6.77
N ILE A 81 3.72 7.75 -6.45
CA ILE A 81 4.47 6.94 -7.42
C ILE A 81 3.54 6.44 -8.52
N THR A 82 2.29 6.10 -8.21
CA THR A 82 1.27 5.75 -9.21
C THR A 82 1.01 6.89 -10.19
N ALA A 83 0.85 8.13 -9.70
CA ALA A 83 0.70 9.31 -10.55
C ALA A 83 1.93 9.57 -11.42
N ASN A 84 3.13 9.44 -10.85
CA ASN A 84 4.38 9.57 -11.59
C ASN A 84 4.52 8.48 -12.66
N ALA A 85 4.14 7.24 -12.35
CA ALA A 85 4.21 6.10 -13.27
C ALA A 85 3.28 6.28 -14.46
N ALA A 86 2.03 6.66 -14.22
CA ALA A 86 1.07 6.95 -15.28
C ALA A 86 1.56 8.08 -16.21
N ALA A 87 2.04 9.19 -15.63
CA ALA A 87 2.56 10.31 -16.41
C ALA A 87 3.82 9.94 -17.20
N ALA A 88 4.78 9.25 -16.57
CA ALA A 88 6.03 8.86 -17.20
C ALA A 88 5.81 7.85 -18.34
N ALA A 89 4.93 6.86 -18.13
CA ALA A 89 4.59 5.89 -19.16
C ALA A 89 3.91 6.57 -20.36
N ALA A 90 2.97 7.50 -20.12
CA ALA A 90 2.36 8.28 -21.19
C ALA A 90 3.39 9.11 -21.97
N GLN A 91 4.32 9.79 -21.27
CA GLN A 91 5.40 10.57 -21.89
C GLN A 91 6.40 9.70 -22.68
N ALA A 92 6.57 8.44 -22.28
CA ALA A 92 7.41 7.46 -22.98
C ALA A 92 6.67 6.69 -24.08
N GLY A 93 5.34 6.89 -24.23
CA GLY A 93 4.52 6.10 -25.15
C GLY A 93 4.41 4.62 -24.78
N LEU A 94 4.54 4.30 -23.49
CA LEU A 94 4.56 2.92 -22.99
C LEU A 94 3.21 2.51 -22.40
N PRO A 95 2.81 1.23 -22.57
CA PRO A 95 1.65 0.70 -21.89
C PRO A 95 1.89 0.63 -20.38
N HIS A 96 0.86 1.00 -19.62
CA HIS A 96 0.87 1.03 -18.16
C HIS A 96 -0.41 0.43 -17.59
N VAL A 97 -0.28 -0.40 -16.55
CA VAL A 97 -1.41 -0.95 -15.80
C VAL A 97 -1.14 -0.93 -14.31
N VAL A 98 -2.17 -0.66 -13.51
CA VAL A 98 -2.12 -0.82 -12.05
C VAL A 98 -2.63 -2.22 -11.69
N LEU A 99 -1.78 -3.02 -11.03
CA LEU A 99 -2.17 -4.26 -10.38
C LEU A 99 -2.53 -3.97 -8.93
N ALA A 100 -3.83 -3.86 -8.66
CA ALA A 100 -4.36 -3.59 -7.33
C ALA A 100 -5.51 -4.53 -7.01
N ARG A 101 -5.34 -5.31 -5.95
CA ARG A 101 -6.40 -6.14 -5.39
C ARG A 101 -7.66 -5.33 -5.03
N PRO A 102 -8.86 -5.95 -5.02
CA PRO A 102 -10.10 -5.27 -4.66
C PRO A 102 -10.04 -4.58 -3.29
N ALA A 103 -10.80 -3.52 -3.13
CA ALA A 103 -11.05 -2.91 -1.82
C ALA A 103 -11.87 -3.87 -0.95
N TRP A 104 -11.72 -3.77 0.36
CA TRP A 104 -12.69 -4.39 1.25
C TRP A 104 -14.02 -3.63 1.14
N PRO A 105 -15.17 -4.31 1.29
CA PRO A 105 -16.45 -3.63 1.50
C PRO A 105 -16.38 -2.75 2.75
N ASP A 106 -17.07 -1.62 2.72
CA ASP A 106 -17.05 -0.66 3.82
C ASP A 106 -17.79 -1.19 5.07
N GLY A 107 -18.87 -1.95 4.87
CA GLY A 107 -19.71 -2.46 5.97
C GLY A 107 -20.21 -1.32 6.85
N ASP A 108 -20.08 -1.47 8.17
CA ASP A 108 -20.45 -0.45 9.16
C ASP A 108 -19.33 0.56 9.47
N ALA A 109 -18.26 0.59 8.66
CA ALA A 109 -17.16 1.51 8.89
C ALA A 109 -17.56 2.98 8.65
N ILE A 110 -17.02 3.88 9.46
CA ILE A 110 -17.03 5.32 9.18
C ILE A 110 -15.96 5.59 8.12
N VAL A 111 -16.41 5.83 6.89
CA VAL A 111 -15.52 6.06 5.74
C VAL A 111 -15.11 7.53 5.66
N VAL A 112 -13.80 7.77 5.51
CA VAL A 112 -13.21 9.11 5.38
C VAL A 112 -12.21 9.16 4.21
N ALA A 113 -11.94 10.35 3.68
CA ALA A 113 -11.04 10.50 2.53
C ALA A 113 -9.55 10.56 2.92
N ALA A 114 -9.23 10.92 4.16
CA ALA A 114 -7.85 11.15 4.59
C ALA A 114 -7.60 10.83 6.07
N ASP A 115 -6.32 10.61 6.42
CA ASP A 115 -5.88 10.37 7.80
C ASP A 115 -6.27 11.55 8.74
N VAL A 116 -6.29 12.79 8.23
CA VAL A 116 -6.71 13.99 9.00
C VAL A 116 -8.21 13.99 9.35
N GLU A 117 -9.04 13.47 8.46
CA GLU A 117 -10.48 13.32 8.72
C GLU A 117 -10.72 12.19 9.72
N ALA A 118 -9.93 11.11 9.64
CA ALA A 118 -9.96 10.06 10.66
C ALA A 118 -9.62 10.59 12.05
N ALA A 119 -8.61 11.48 12.17
CA ALA A 119 -8.28 12.15 13.43
C ALA A 119 -9.44 13.02 13.94
N ALA A 120 -10.11 13.75 13.05
CA ALA A 120 -11.30 14.53 13.42
C ALA A 120 -12.47 13.65 13.90
N VAL A 121 -12.68 12.48 13.29
CA VAL A 121 -13.66 11.48 13.77
C VAL A 121 -13.29 10.98 15.15
N VAL A 122 -12.00 10.65 15.38
CA VAL A 122 -11.50 10.21 16.70
C VAL A 122 -11.84 11.22 17.79
N SER A 123 -11.49 12.49 17.58
CA SER A 123 -11.77 13.54 18.55
C SER A 123 -13.27 13.80 18.74
N ARG A 124 -14.04 13.89 17.64
CA ARG A 124 -15.48 14.21 17.70
C ARG A 124 -16.29 13.12 18.41
N ASN A 125 -15.91 11.85 18.23
CA ASN A 125 -16.61 10.73 18.86
C ASN A 125 -16.07 10.39 20.26
N GLY A 126 -15.02 11.07 20.72
CA GLY A 126 -14.45 10.87 22.04
C GLY A 126 -13.76 9.52 22.24
N TYR A 127 -13.26 8.89 21.17
CA TYR A 127 -12.49 7.64 21.29
C TYR A 127 -11.19 7.90 22.05
N ARG A 128 -10.86 7.03 23.01
CA ARG A 128 -9.77 7.24 23.96
C ARG A 128 -8.58 6.34 23.71
N ARG A 129 -8.77 5.16 23.10
CA ARG A 129 -7.76 4.12 22.93
C ARG A 129 -7.86 3.55 21.52
N VAL A 130 -7.12 4.17 20.60
CA VAL A 130 -7.24 3.91 19.17
C VAL A 130 -6.17 2.96 18.69
N PHE A 131 -6.56 1.90 17.98
CA PHE A 131 -5.61 1.08 17.24
C PHE A 131 -5.37 1.69 15.86
N LEU A 132 -4.19 2.26 15.66
CA LEU A 132 -3.80 2.94 14.43
C LEU A 132 -2.96 2.03 13.53
N THR A 133 -3.51 1.70 12.36
CA THR A 133 -2.90 0.76 11.40
C THR A 133 -2.67 1.39 10.01
N THR A 134 -2.65 2.73 9.94
CA THR A 134 -2.46 3.51 8.70
C THR A 134 -0.99 3.61 8.25
N GLY A 135 -0.09 2.97 8.99
CA GLY A 135 1.35 2.92 8.73
C GLY A 135 2.07 4.21 9.09
N ARG A 136 3.36 4.27 8.74
CA ARG A 136 4.29 5.32 9.20
C ARG A 136 3.80 6.75 8.93
N SER A 137 3.40 7.03 7.69
CA SER A 137 3.06 8.39 7.26
C SER A 137 1.72 8.89 7.78
N GLY A 138 0.82 8.01 8.22
CA GLY A 138 -0.50 8.41 8.71
C GLY A 138 -0.49 8.94 10.14
N THR A 139 0.56 8.64 10.92
CA THR A 139 0.68 9.02 12.33
C THR A 139 0.65 10.54 12.58
N ALA A 140 1.21 11.32 11.64
CA ALA A 140 1.30 12.76 11.75
C ALA A 140 -0.06 13.47 11.91
N ALA A 141 -1.12 12.88 11.36
CA ALA A 141 -2.48 13.43 11.42
C ALA A 141 -3.09 13.37 12.83
N PHE A 142 -2.55 12.52 13.71
CA PHE A 142 -3.09 12.27 15.05
C PHE A 142 -2.28 12.97 16.15
N ARG A 143 -1.27 13.78 15.79
CA ARG A 143 -0.34 14.40 16.74
C ARG A 143 -1.03 15.26 17.80
N ASP A 144 -2.03 16.01 17.36
CA ASP A 144 -2.73 17.00 18.18
C ASP A 144 -4.03 16.45 18.77
N THR A 145 -4.14 15.12 18.92
CA THR A 145 -5.31 14.46 19.52
C THR A 145 -4.99 13.97 20.94
N ASP A 146 -5.98 14.04 21.83
CA ASP A 146 -5.82 13.64 23.24
C ASP A 146 -5.91 12.12 23.49
N ALA A 147 -6.29 11.36 22.46
CA ALA A 147 -6.41 9.92 22.52
C ALA A 147 -5.05 9.24 22.73
N TRP A 148 -5.08 8.03 23.30
CA TRP A 148 -3.92 7.15 23.34
C TRP A 148 -3.94 6.21 22.13
N PHE A 149 -2.78 6.00 21.50
CA PHE A 149 -2.67 5.21 20.27
C PHE A 149 -1.81 3.96 20.46
N LEU A 150 -2.36 2.80 20.12
CA LEU A 150 -1.54 1.65 19.75
C LEU A 150 -1.21 1.78 18.26
N ILE A 151 0.05 1.98 17.90
CA ILE A 151 0.44 2.22 16.50
C ILE A 151 1.20 1.00 15.99
N ARG A 152 0.64 0.33 14.97
CA ARG A 152 1.33 -0.77 14.30
C ARG A 152 2.05 -0.30 13.04
N ALA A 153 3.35 -0.56 12.98
CA ALA A 153 4.18 -0.25 11.81
C ALA A 153 5.25 -1.32 11.58
N VAL A 154 5.70 -1.49 10.33
CA VAL A 154 6.85 -2.37 10.02
C VAL A 154 8.17 -1.70 10.41
N THR A 155 8.23 -0.38 10.26
CA THR A 155 9.39 0.44 10.59
C THR A 155 8.91 1.64 11.39
N ALA A 156 9.61 1.95 12.47
CA ALA A 156 9.24 3.03 13.37
C ALA A 156 9.07 4.35 12.60
N PRO A 157 8.00 5.13 12.86
CA PRO A 157 7.92 6.51 12.44
C PRO A 157 9.00 7.36 13.09
N SER A 158 9.35 8.46 12.40
CA SER A 158 10.18 9.49 13.00
C SER A 158 9.44 10.08 14.20
N ALA A 159 10.17 10.37 15.27
CA ALA A 159 9.57 10.76 16.55
C ALA A 159 8.68 12.01 16.45
N ASP A 160 9.02 12.93 15.55
CA ASP A 160 8.27 14.15 15.24
C ASP A 160 6.90 13.90 14.60
N LEU A 161 6.62 12.69 14.12
CA LEU A 161 5.34 12.30 13.51
C LEU A 161 4.40 11.59 14.50
N LEU A 162 4.86 11.27 15.71
CA LEU A 162 4.11 10.45 16.66
C LEU A 162 3.20 11.31 17.55
N PRO A 163 1.97 10.86 17.85
CA PRO A 163 1.12 11.44 18.89
C PRO A 163 1.80 11.43 20.25
N ALA A 164 1.48 12.38 21.13
CA ALA A 164 2.10 12.46 22.45
C ALA A 164 1.88 11.18 23.29
N ARG A 165 0.71 10.56 23.16
CA ARG A 165 0.31 9.36 23.93
C ARG A 165 0.22 8.15 23.01
N HIS A 166 1.28 7.36 22.93
CA HIS A 166 1.29 6.20 22.06
C HIS A 166 2.13 5.03 22.60
N GLU A 167 1.91 3.86 22.02
CA GLU A 167 2.77 2.69 22.08
C GLU A 167 3.02 2.18 20.65
N LEU A 168 4.29 1.90 20.33
CA LEU A 168 4.67 1.37 19.01
C LEU A 168 4.72 -0.16 19.04
N LEU A 169 3.92 -0.80 18.19
CA LEU A 169 4.00 -2.23 17.90
C LEU A 169 4.70 -2.44 16.55
N LEU A 170 6.01 -2.75 16.60
CA LEU A 170 6.77 -3.10 15.41
C LEU A 170 6.49 -4.54 15.00
N SER A 171 5.77 -4.72 13.91
CA SER A 171 5.34 -6.04 13.46
C SER A 171 5.10 -6.07 11.96
N ARG A 172 5.26 -7.25 11.37
CA ARG A 172 5.00 -7.55 9.96
C ARG A 172 4.11 -8.79 9.88
N GLY A 173 3.00 -8.69 9.16
CA GLY A 173 2.04 -9.78 9.01
C GLY A 173 2.58 -10.99 8.22
N PRO A 174 1.75 -12.02 8.00
CA PRO A 174 0.28 -12.03 8.15
C PRO A 174 -0.20 -11.93 9.60
N TYR A 175 -1.42 -11.42 9.77
CA TYR A 175 -2.10 -11.36 11.06
C TYR A 175 -3.27 -12.35 11.11
N ARG A 176 -3.60 -12.84 12.31
CA ARG A 176 -4.70 -13.78 12.57
C ARG A 176 -5.76 -13.11 13.44
N VAL A 177 -7.03 -13.45 13.24
CA VAL A 177 -8.16 -12.84 13.96
C VAL A 177 -7.98 -12.95 15.47
N ASP A 178 -7.71 -14.15 16.00
CA ASP A 178 -7.48 -14.37 17.45
C ASP A 178 -6.42 -13.42 18.02
N GLY A 179 -5.31 -13.24 17.30
CA GLY A 179 -4.23 -12.36 17.74
C GLY A 179 -4.59 -10.87 17.70
N GLU A 180 -5.39 -10.45 16.71
CA GLU A 180 -5.92 -9.09 16.66
C GLU A 180 -6.95 -8.85 17.77
N SER A 181 -7.82 -9.81 18.03
CA SER A 181 -8.84 -9.76 19.09
C SER A 181 -8.18 -9.66 20.47
N ASP A 182 -7.15 -10.46 20.74
CA ASP A 182 -6.40 -10.42 21.99
C ASP A 182 -5.65 -9.10 22.15
N LEU A 183 -5.05 -8.57 21.08
CA LEU A 183 -4.39 -7.27 21.10
C LEU A 183 -5.37 -6.15 21.42
N MET A 184 -6.54 -6.13 20.76
CA MET A 184 -7.57 -5.12 21.01
C MET A 184 -8.10 -5.18 22.44
N ARG A 185 -8.38 -6.39 22.98
CA ARG A 185 -8.82 -6.57 24.37
C ARG A 185 -7.75 -6.14 25.37
N LYS A 186 -6.51 -6.62 25.21
CA LYS A 186 -5.39 -6.31 26.10
C LYS A 186 -5.16 -4.80 26.23
N HIS A 187 -5.26 -4.09 25.11
CA HIS A 187 -5.06 -2.65 25.09
C HIS A 187 -6.37 -1.87 25.25
N GLY A 188 -7.51 -2.50 25.53
CA GLY A 188 -8.80 -1.83 25.72
C GLY A 188 -9.15 -0.89 24.56
N ILE A 189 -8.95 -1.35 23.33
CA ILE A 189 -9.15 -0.54 22.12
C ILE A 189 -10.63 -0.24 21.94
N ASP A 190 -10.96 1.04 21.74
CA ASP A 190 -12.33 1.53 21.54
C ASP A 190 -12.57 2.08 20.12
N ALA A 191 -11.55 2.13 19.27
CA ALA A 191 -11.69 2.35 17.82
C ALA A 191 -10.50 1.80 17.03
N LEU A 192 -10.76 1.30 15.82
CA LEU A 192 -9.75 0.92 14.84
C LEU A 192 -9.69 1.98 13.73
N VAL A 193 -8.51 2.57 13.50
CA VAL A 193 -8.26 3.39 12.30
C VAL A 193 -7.40 2.60 11.32
N THR A 194 -7.88 2.45 10.09
CA THR A 194 -7.18 1.69 9.03
C THR A 194 -7.34 2.31 7.66
N LYS A 195 -6.40 2.01 6.77
CA LYS A 195 -6.52 2.23 5.33
C LYS A 195 -7.24 1.07 4.67
N ASN A 196 -8.08 1.33 3.66
CA ASN A 196 -8.69 0.29 2.84
C ASN A 196 -7.64 -0.32 1.87
N SER A 197 -6.66 -1.04 2.41
CA SER A 197 -5.57 -1.65 1.66
C SER A 197 -6.01 -2.87 0.84
N GLY A 198 -7.21 -3.40 1.09
CA GLY A 198 -7.70 -4.66 0.53
C GLY A 198 -6.84 -5.88 0.88
N GLY A 199 -7.23 -7.04 0.35
CA GLY A 199 -6.52 -8.31 0.49
C GLY A 199 -6.64 -8.97 1.86
N ASP A 200 -6.31 -10.25 1.92
CA ASP A 200 -6.60 -11.06 3.11
C ASP A 200 -5.56 -10.89 4.23
N MET A 201 -4.29 -10.65 3.86
CA MET A 201 -3.14 -10.59 4.77
C MET A 201 -3.28 -9.63 5.95
N THR A 202 -4.09 -8.57 5.78
CA THR A 202 -4.31 -7.56 6.83
C THR A 202 -5.78 -7.41 7.20
N ARG A 203 -6.66 -8.28 6.69
CA ARG A 203 -8.09 -8.22 6.95
C ARG A 203 -8.44 -8.61 8.39
N ALA A 204 -7.65 -9.47 9.03
CA ALA A 204 -7.89 -10.00 10.37
C ALA A 204 -8.27 -8.93 11.43
N LYS A 205 -7.74 -7.71 11.33
CA LYS A 205 -8.08 -6.61 12.25
C LYS A 205 -9.51 -6.10 12.10
N LEU A 206 -10.06 -6.15 10.87
CA LEU A 206 -11.46 -5.78 10.62
C LEU A 206 -12.40 -6.84 11.18
N ASP A 207 -12.06 -8.12 10.96
CA ASP A 207 -12.86 -9.22 11.46
C ASP A 207 -12.86 -9.23 13.01
N ALA A 208 -11.69 -9.02 13.64
CA ALA A 208 -11.56 -8.85 15.09
C ALA A 208 -12.32 -7.62 15.62
N ALA A 209 -12.28 -6.48 14.91
CA ALA A 209 -13.03 -5.29 15.29
C ALA A 209 -14.54 -5.57 15.26
N ALA A 210 -15.03 -6.28 14.24
CA ALA A 210 -16.43 -6.68 14.14
C ALA A 210 -16.84 -7.62 15.29
N GLU A 211 -16.02 -8.63 15.61
CA GLU A 211 -16.28 -9.56 16.73
C GLU A 211 -16.36 -8.87 18.09
N LEU A 212 -15.57 -7.80 18.27
CA LEU A 212 -15.49 -7.05 19.53
C LEU A 212 -16.47 -5.86 19.60
N GLY A 213 -17.19 -5.57 18.51
CA GLY A 213 -18.00 -4.36 18.42
C GLY A 213 -17.17 -3.07 18.45
N VAL A 214 -15.90 -3.12 18.05
CA VAL A 214 -15.00 -1.96 17.96
C VAL A 214 -15.30 -1.21 16.67
N PRO A 215 -15.71 0.07 16.73
CA PRO A 215 -15.94 0.88 15.54
C PRO A 215 -14.71 0.98 14.65
N VAL A 216 -14.92 0.90 13.34
CA VAL A 216 -13.86 1.06 12.34
C VAL A 216 -13.98 2.42 11.67
N ILE A 217 -12.89 3.17 11.66
CA ILE A 217 -12.71 4.37 10.85
C ILE A 217 -11.80 3.98 9.69
N MET A 218 -12.38 3.96 8.49
CA MET A 218 -11.70 3.49 7.29
C MET A 218 -11.35 4.65 6.36
N VAL A 219 -10.05 4.82 6.12
CA VAL A 219 -9.56 5.77 5.11
C VAL A 219 -9.70 5.12 3.73
N SER A 220 -10.44 5.78 2.85
CA SER A 220 -10.64 5.41 1.45
C SER A 220 -9.37 5.49 0.64
N ARG A 221 -9.30 4.67 -0.42
CA ARG A 221 -8.16 4.72 -1.36
C ARG A 221 -8.14 6.07 -2.07
N PRO A 222 -6.95 6.66 -2.30
CA PRO A 222 -6.82 7.81 -3.19
C PRO A 222 -7.36 7.50 -4.59
N ALA A 223 -7.94 8.50 -5.25
CA ALA A 223 -8.35 8.36 -6.64
C ALA A 223 -7.13 8.08 -7.53
N LEU A 224 -7.30 7.19 -8.51
CA LEU A 224 -6.29 6.95 -9.53
C LEU A 224 -6.29 8.07 -10.58
N PRO A 225 -5.15 8.31 -11.26
CA PRO A 225 -5.12 9.22 -12.40
C PRO A 225 -6.11 8.78 -13.49
N ALA A 226 -6.69 9.76 -14.19
CA ALA A 226 -7.66 9.50 -15.25
C ALA A 226 -7.07 8.61 -16.36
N GLY A 227 -7.89 7.69 -16.88
CA GLY A 227 -7.49 6.79 -17.98
C GLY A 227 -6.57 5.63 -17.59
N VAL A 228 -6.18 5.50 -16.32
CA VAL A 228 -5.38 4.38 -15.85
C VAL A 228 -6.20 3.10 -15.81
N GLN A 229 -5.74 2.07 -16.53
CA GLN A 229 -6.31 0.73 -16.46
C GLN A 229 -5.90 0.04 -15.15
N VAL A 230 -6.85 -0.67 -14.54
CA VAL A 230 -6.63 -1.47 -13.31
C VAL A 230 -6.96 -2.93 -13.59
N VAL A 231 -6.12 -3.82 -13.07
CA VAL A 231 -6.37 -5.26 -13.00
C VAL A 231 -6.28 -5.72 -11.55
N HIS A 232 -7.08 -6.73 -11.20
CA HIS A 232 -7.31 -7.11 -9.80
C HIS A 232 -6.61 -8.40 -9.37
N SER A 233 -5.89 -9.07 -10.27
CA SER A 233 -5.18 -10.31 -9.98
C SER A 233 -3.88 -10.41 -10.77
N VAL A 234 -2.96 -11.24 -10.28
CA VAL A 234 -1.69 -11.55 -10.97
C VAL A 234 -1.96 -12.17 -12.34
N ASP A 235 -2.95 -13.06 -12.45
CA ASP A 235 -3.30 -13.67 -13.74
C ASP A 235 -3.82 -12.63 -14.73
N ALA A 236 -4.68 -11.69 -14.32
CA ALA A 236 -5.13 -10.61 -15.19
C ALA A 236 -3.99 -9.66 -15.63
N ALA A 237 -2.98 -9.45 -14.77
CA ALA A 237 -1.78 -8.70 -15.15
C ALA A 237 -0.91 -9.47 -16.17
N LEU A 238 -0.84 -10.80 -16.06
CA LEU A 238 -0.16 -11.65 -17.04
C LEU A 238 -0.89 -11.61 -18.39
N ASP A 239 -2.21 -11.76 -18.40
CA ASP A 239 -3.03 -11.68 -19.61
C ASP A 239 -2.90 -10.30 -20.29
N TRP A 240 -2.82 -9.25 -19.48
CA TRP A 240 -2.59 -7.90 -19.98
C TRP A 240 -1.22 -7.74 -20.67
N LEU A 241 -0.17 -8.37 -20.12
CA LEU A 241 1.18 -8.36 -20.69
C LEU A 241 1.27 -9.20 -21.98
N THR A 242 0.64 -10.37 -22.01
CA THR A 242 0.70 -11.29 -23.18
C THR A 242 -0.09 -10.77 -24.37
N ALA A 243 -1.22 -10.08 -24.15
CA ALA A 243 -2.01 -9.46 -25.22
C ALA A 243 -1.27 -8.34 -26.00
N ARG A 244 -0.05 -7.98 -25.57
CA ARG A 244 0.79 -6.91 -26.13
C ARG A 244 2.14 -7.40 -26.65
N SER A 245 2.37 -8.72 -26.62
CA SER A 245 3.61 -9.37 -27.10
C SER A 245 3.56 -9.68 -28.59
#